data_AF-A0A6P8EGY0-F1
#
_entry.id   AF-A0A6P8EGY0-F1
#
_cell.length_a   1.000
_cell.length_b   1.000
_cell.length_c   1.000
_cell.angle_alpha   90.00
_cell.angle_beta   90.00
_cell.angle_gamma   90.00
#
_symmetry.space_group_name_H-M   'P 1'
#
loop_
_entity.id
_entity.type
_entity.pdbx_description
1 polymer ?
#
loop_
_entity_poly.entity_id
_entity_poly.type
_entity_poly.pdbx_seq_one_letter_code
_entity_poly.pdbx_strand_id
1 'polypeptide(L)'
;MMEEVSISVAYNAHIINQMSEEEILASLVAESLPKQTVPSKKLREEDPLDRYQQENVRLHETSLRLEQENDHLAHKLVTSKIALRNSLDQAEDQVDELTQELSKARHHLEVTEKEKREKEAEATQLKEVFRKELDKAGAEINRSNSIIADYKQICSQLNTRIERQHTANTEELALIKSKVMECEKCCKLFSEDGTLQQDDSRSLINPSACRERDTLQDQIQDVERELAQTKLQMVEAKCRIQASSSSYY
;
A
#
# COMPACT_ATOMS: atom_id res chain seq x y z
N MET A 1 -102.45 -43.97 -0.86
CA MET A 1 -101.11 -44.49 -0.53
C MET A 1 -100.46 -43.83 0.68
N MET A 2 -100.50 -42.51 0.92
CA MET A 2 -99.94 -41.95 2.18
C MET A 2 -100.84 -42.14 3.41
N GLU A 3 -102.17 -42.20 3.25
CA GLU A 3 -103.09 -42.45 4.38
C GLU A 3 -103.03 -43.91 4.89
N GLU A 4 -102.85 -44.90 4.00
CA GLU A 4 -102.74 -46.31 4.37
C GLU A 4 -101.47 -46.63 5.17
N VAL A 5 -100.36 -45.93 4.87
CA VAL A 5 -99.11 -46.04 5.62
C VAL A 5 -99.28 -45.44 7.01
N SER A 6 -100.04 -44.34 7.15
CA SER A 6 -100.31 -43.73 8.45
C SER A 6 -101.19 -44.62 9.34
N ILE A 7 -102.19 -45.29 8.74
CA ILE A 7 -103.04 -46.26 9.45
C ILE A 7 -102.24 -47.49 9.88
N SER A 8 -101.39 -48.03 9.00
CA SER A 8 -100.55 -49.19 9.32
C SER A 8 -99.54 -48.90 10.45
N VAL A 9 -98.90 -47.73 10.42
CA VAL A 9 -97.97 -47.29 11.48
C VAL A 9 -98.72 -47.07 12.80
N ALA A 10 -99.91 -46.47 12.77
CA ALA A 10 -100.75 -46.31 13.96
C ALA A 10 -101.24 -47.64 14.53
N TYR A 11 -101.59 -48.61 13.67
CA TYR A 11 -102.01 -49.95 14.07
C TYR A 11 -100.87 -50.73 14.72
N ASN A 12 -99.67 -50.67 14.12
CA ASN A 12 -98.48 -51.30 14.70
C ASN A 12 -98.08 -50.67 16.05
N ALA A 13 -98.18 -49.35 16.17
CA ALA A 13 -97.94 -48.66 17.45
C ALA A 13 -98.97 -49.07 18.52
N HIS A 14 -100.24 -49.21 18.14
CA HIS A 14 -101.28 -49.66 19.06
C HIS A 14 -101.09 -51.11 19.51
N ILE A 15 -100.70 -52.02 18.60
CA ILE A 15 -100.41 -53.41 18.96
C ILE A 15 -99.24 -53.49 19.94
N ILE A 16 -98.14 -52.78 19.67
CA ILE A 16 -96.97 -52.75 20.56
C ILE A 16 -97.35 -52.24 21.96
N ASN A 17 -98.27 -51.27 22.06
CA ASN A 17 -98.67 -50.70 23.35
C ASN A 17 -99.60 -51.60 24.18
N GLN A 18 -100.19 -52.66 23.59
CA GLN A 18 -101.00 -53.64 24.30
C GLN A 18 -100.22 -54.91 24.68
N MET A 19 -99.04 -55.11 24.09
CA MET A 19 -98.18 -56.25 24.39
C MET A 19 -97.50 -56.06 25.75
N SER A 20 -97.30 -57.16 26.48
CA SER A 20 -96.49 -57.14 27.70
C SER A 20 -95.03 -56.88 27.37
N GLU A 21 -94.25 -56.30 28.30
CA GLU A 21 -92.83 -55.95 28.09
C GLU A 21 -92.00 -57.15 27.59
N GLU A 22 -92.36 -58.36 28.04
CA GLU A 22 -91.73 -59.63 27.66
C GLU A 22 -91.97 -60.00 26.19
N GLU A 23 -93.16 -59.72 25.67
CA GLU A 23 -93.53 -60.01 24.28
C GLU A 23 -92.93 -58.96 23.32
N ILE A 24 -92.87 -57.69 23.74
CA ILE A 24 -92.20 -56.62 22.98
C ILE A 24 -90.71 -56.93 22.84
N LEU A 25 -90.08 -57.38 23.93
CA LEU A 25 -88.68 -57.82 23.92
C LEU A 25 -88.47 -59.04 23.02
N ALA A 26 -89.37 -60.03 23.03
CA ALA A 26 -89.26 -61.21 22.16
C ALA A 26 -89.31 -60.85 20.66
N SER A 27 -90.19 -59.93 20.25
CA SER A 27 -90.28 -59.47 18.87
C SER A 27 -89.06 -58.64 18.44
N LEU A 28 -88.58 -57.73 19.29
CA LEU A 28 -87.37 -56.96 19.03
C LEU A 28 -86.12 -57.84 18.95
N VAL A 29 -86.02 -58.87 19.79
CA VAL A 29 -84.91 -59.86 19.77
C VAL A 29 -84.97 -60.73 18.51
N ALA A 30 -86.17 -61.12 18.04
CA ALA A 30 -86.33 -61.88 16.80
C ALA A 30 -85.92 -61.09 15.53
N GLU A 31 -86.11 -59.77 15.51
CA GLU A 31 -85.70 -58.90 14.40
C GLU A 31 -84.24 -58.41 14.50
N SER A 32 -83.65 -58.38 15.70
CA SER A 32 -82.27 -57.93 15.94
C SER A 32 -81.22 -59.06 15.97
N LEU A 33 -81.64 -60.34 15.97
CA LEU A 33 -80.71 -61.45 15.74
C LEU A 33 -80.40 -61.60 14.23
N PRO A 34 -79.12 -61.51 13.81
CA PRO A 34 -78.72 -62.00 12.50
C PRO A 34 -79.09 -63.48 12.43
N LYS A 35 -79.69 -63.94 11.32
CA LYS A 35 -79.76 -65.37 11.00
C LYS A 35 -78.33 -65.90 10.91
N GLN A 36 -77.84 -66.39 12.04
CA GLN A 36 -76.56 -67.06 12.16
C GLN A 36 -76.76 -68.48 11.60
N THR A 37 -76.80 -68.60 10.27
CA THR A 37 -76.44 -69.88 9.64
C THR A 37 -74.97 -70.04 9.90
N VAL A 38 -74.64 -70.71 11.01
CA VAL A 38 -73.31 -71.21 11.32
C VAL A 38 -72.90 -72.11 10.14
N PRO A 39 -71.94 -71.75 9.27
CA PRO A 39 -71.24 -72.77 8.52
C PRO A 39 -70.45 -73.49 9.59
N SER A 40 -70.85 -74.72 9.88
CA SER A 40 -70.18 -75.63 10.79
C SER A 40 -68.68 -75.48 10.61
N LYS A 41 -68.01 -74.93 11.62
CA LYS A 41 -66.59 -75.15 11.82
C LYS A 41 -66.41 -76.67 11.82
N LYS A 42 -66.00 -77.24 10.69
CA LYS A 42 -65.21 -78.46 10.74
C LYS A 42 -63.98 -78.06 11.53
N LEU A 43 -63.96 -78.37 12.82
CA LEU A 43 -62.70 -78.69 13.47
C LEU A 43 -62.17 -79.89 12.67
N ARG A 44 -61.47 -79.61 11.57
CA ARG A 44 -60.39 -80.50 11.17
C ARG A 44 -59.41 -80.36 12.32
N GLU A 45 -59.23 -81.40 13.11
CA GLU A 45 -57.91 -81.63 13.68
C GLU A 45 -56.97 -81.65 12.47
N GLU A 46 -56.30 -80.52 12.22
CA GLU A 46 -55.16 -80.52 11.32
C GLU A 46 -54.18 -81.55 11.90
N ASP A 47 -53.71 -82.46 11.06
CA ASP A 47 -52.68 -83.41 11.45
C ASP A 47 -51.56 -82.59 12.11
N PRO A 48 -51.15 -82.90 13.35
CA PRO A 48 -50.04 -82.22 13.99
C PRO A 48 -48.83 -82.06 13.06
N LEU A 49 -48.58 -83.05 12.20
CA LEU A 49 -47.53 -83.03 11.19
C LEU A 49 -47.72 -81.91 10.15
N ASP A 50 -48.94 -81.72 9.62
CA ASP A 50 -49.24 -80.68 8.64
C ASP A 50 -49.04 -79.27 9.22
N ARG A 51 -49.40 -79.06 10.49
CA ARG A 51 -49.14 -77.78 11.18
C ARG A 51 -47.66 -77.51 11.33
N TYR A 52 -46.89 -78.53 11.74
CA TYR A 52 -45.44 -78.39 11.87
C TYR A 52 -44.77 -78.12 10.51
N GLN A 53 -45.26 -78.72 9.43
CA GLN A 53 -44.77 -78.45 8.08
C GLN A 53 -45.05 -77.01 7.64
N GLN A 54 -46.28 -76.52 7.85
CA GLN A 54 -46.61 -75.13 7.54
C GLN A 54 -45.80 -74.13 8.36
N GLU A 55 -45.60 -74.40 9.65
CA GLU A 55 -44.78 -73.56 10.51
C GLU A 55 -43.30 -73.59 10.09
N ASN A 56 -42.78 -74.75 9.68
CA ASN A 56 -41.41 -74.87 9.18
C ASN A 56 -41.21 -74.05 7.89
N VAL A 57 -42.18 -74.07 6.97
CA VAL A 57 -42.16 -73.22 5.77
C VAL A 57 -42.15 -71.73 6.15
N ARG A 58 -43.02 -71.30 7.07
CA ARG A 58 -43.04 -69.90 7.55
C ARG A 58 -41.72 -69.50 8.18
N LEU A 59 -41.17 -70.34 9.06
CA LEU A 59 -39.88 -70.08 9.69
C LEU A 59 -38.76 -70.00 8.65
N HIS A 60 -38.76 -70.89 7.65
CA HIS A 60 -37.79 -70.85 6.56
C HIS A 60 -37.89 -69.57 5.72
N GLU A 61 -39.11 -69.13 5.37
CA GLU A 61 -39.35 -67.86 4.69
C GLU A 61 -38.85 -66.66 5.51
N THR A 62 -39.10 -66.66 6.82
CA THR A 62 -38.59 -65.59 7.70
C THR A 62 -37.06 -65.61 7.84
N SER A 63 -36.43 -66.79 7.92
CA SER A 63 -34.98 -66.93 7.95
C SER A 63 -34.36 -66.37 6.69
N LEU A 64 -34.88 -66.77 5.52
CA LEU A 64 -34.39 -66.30 4.23
C LEU A 64 -34.50 -64.77 4.10
N ARG A 65 -35.60 -64.18 4.57
CA ARG A 65 -35.76 -62.72 4.59
C ARG A 65 -34.73 -62.05 5.50
N LEU A 66 -34.52 -62.57 6.70
CA LEU A 66 -33.54 -62.03 7.64
C LEU A 66 -32.11 -62.16 7.12
N GLU A 67 -31.79 -63.26 6.42
CA GLU A 67 -30.51 -63.45 5.73
C GLU A 67 -30.31 -62.38 4.66
N GLN A 68 -31.31 -62.12 3.81
CA GLN A 68 -31.24 -61.07 2.79
C GLN A 68 -31.10 -59.66 3.39
N GLU A 69 -31.84 -59.36 4.47
CA GLU A 69 -31.74 -58.08 5.18
C GLU A 69 -30.35 -57.94 5.82
N ASN A 70 -29.79 -59.01 6.38
CA ASN A 70 -28.44 -59.02 6.94
C ASN A 70 -27.38 -58.77 5.86
N ASP A 71 -27.46 -59.47 4.73
CA ASP A 71 -26.56 -59.29 3.60
C ASP A 71 -26.59 -57.86 3.07
N HIS A 72 -27.79 -57.28 2.94
CA HIS A 72 -27.96 -55.89 2.52
C HIS A 72 -27.33 -54.90 3.51
N LEU A 73 -27.53 -55.13 4.81
CA LEU A 73 -26.91 -54.31 5.86
C LEU A 73 -25.38 -54.47 5.87
N ALA A 74 -24.87 -55.68 5.69
CA ALA A 74 -23.44 -55.96 5.58
C ALA A 74 -22.82 -55.24 4.38
N HIS A 75 -23.46 -55.31 3.20
CA HIS A 75 -23.04 -54.57 2.02
C HIS A 75 -23.02 -53.06 2.26
N LYS A 76 -24.10 -52.48 2.81
CA LYS A 76 -24.16 -51.05 3.15
C LYS A 76 -23.05 -50.63 4.11
N LEU A 77 -22.80 -51.44 5.15
CA LEU A 77 -21.76 -51.17 6.13
C LEU A 77 -20.38 -51.20 5.48
N VAL A 78 -20.09 -52.19 4.65
CA VAL A 78 -18.81 -52.29 3.93
C VAL A 78 -18.64 -51.12 2.98
N THR A 79 -19.65 -50.77 2.18
CA THR A 79 -19.60 -49.62 1.27
C THR A 79 -19.38 -48.32 2.02
N SER A 80 -20.12 -48.07 3.10
CA SER A 80 -19.95 -46.88 3.93
C SER A 80 -18.57 -46.83 4.58
N LYS A 81 -18.05 -47.97 5.07
CA LYS A 81 -16.72 -48.07 5.66
C LYS A 81 -15.61 -47.78 4.65
N ILE A 82 -15.73 -48.26 3.42
CA ILE A 82 -14.78 -47.95 2.34
C ILE A 82 -14.84 -46.46 2.00
N ALA A 83 -16.04 -45.88 1.85
CA ALA A 83 -16.20 -44.46 1.57
C ALA A 83 -15.56 -43.58 2.66
N LEU A 84 -15.80 -43.89 3.93
CA LEU A 84 -15.22 -43.15 5.05
C LEU A 84 -13.70 -43.26 5.11
N ARG A 85 -13.13 -44.43 4.80
CA ARG A 85 -11.66 -44.60 4.70
C ARG A 85 -11.08 -43.75 3.59
N ASN A 86 -11.67 -43.78 2.40
CA ASN A 86 -11.22 -42.95 1.29
C ASN A 86 -11.29 -41.45 1.64
N SER A 87 -12.35 -41.02 2.34
CA SER A 87 -12.46 -39.63 2.82
C SER A 87 -11.42 -39.29 3.90
N LEU A 88 -11.06 -40.24 4.77
CA LEU A 88 -10.00 -40.06 5.75
C LEU A 88 -8.63 -39.96 5.07
N ASP A 89 -8.31 -40.89 4.17
CA ASP A 89 -7.06 -40.88 3.40
C ASP A 89 -6.91 -39.55 2.63
N GLN A 90 -7.99 -39.07 1.99
CA GLN A 90 -7.99 -37.79 1.30
C GLN A 90 -7.75 -36.59 2.25
N ALA A 91 -8.32 -36.63 3.45
CA ALA A 91 -8.11 -35.58 4.44
C ALA A 91 -6.67 -35.59 4.98
N GLU A 92 -6.07 -36.78 5.16
CA GLU A 92 -4.67 -36.95 5.56
C GLU A 92 -3.73 -36.38 4.48
N ASP A 93 -3.94 -36.72 3.21
CA ASP A 93 -3.16 -36.18 2.08
C ASP A 93 -3.23 -34.64 2.04
N GLN A 94 -4.41 -34.06 2.28
CA GLN A 94 -4.60 -32.60 2.34
C GLN A 94 -3.84 -31.96 3.50
N VAL A 95 -3.80 -32.61 4.66
CA VAL A 95 -3.03 -32.11 5.81
C VAL A 95 -1.54 -32.10 5.49
N ASP A 96 -1.03 -33.14 4.84
CA ASP A 96 0.38 -33.23 4.45
C ASP A 96 0.74 -32.17 3.40
N GLU A 97 -0.13 -31.97 2.40
CA GLU A 97 0.04 -30.93 1.37
C GLU A 97 0.08 -29.53 2.01
N LEU A 98 -0.92 -29.19 2.82
CA LEU A 98 -0.98 -27.89 3.50
C LEU A 98 0.17 -27.69 4.47
N THR A 99 0.64 -28.75 5.14
CA THR A 99 1.81 -28.68 6.03
C THR A 99 3.08 -28.37 5.23
N GLN A 100 3.24 -29.01 4.07
CA GLN A 100 4.35 -28.73 3.17
C GLN A 100 4.29 -27.28 2.65
N GLU A 101 3.14 -26.81 2.19
CA GLU A 101 2.95 -25.43 1.73
C GLU A 101 3.21 -24.40 2.83
N LEU A 102 2.71 -24.65 4.04
CA LEU A 102 2.95 -23.81 5.21
C LEU A 102 4.45 -23.68 5.51
N SER A 103 5.19 -24.80 5.44
CA SER A 103 6.65 -24.78 5.66
C SER A 103 7.38 -23.98 4.58
N LYS A 104 7.00 -24.14 3.30
CA LYS A 104 7.54 -23.35 2.18
C LYS A 104 7.24 -21.86 2.38
N ALA A 105 6.02 -21.50 2.72
CA ALA A 105 5.60 -20.12 2.96
C ALA A 105 6.36 -19.49 4.14
N ARG A 106 6.54 -20.22 5.25
CA ARG A 106 7.32 -19.79 6.41
C ARG A 106 8.78 -19.51 6.04
N HIS A 107 9.40 -20.41 5.27
CA HIS A 107 10.78 -20.23 4.82
C HIS A 107 10.92 -19.00 3.90
N HIS A 108 10.00 -18.81 2.95
CA HIS A 108 10.00 -17.61 2.11
C HIS A 108 9.85 -16.33 2.94
N LEU A 109 8.95 -16.33 3.92
CA LEU A 109 8.77 -15.19 4.82
C LEU A 109 10.05 -14.87 5.60
N GLU A 110 10.73 -15.88 6.15
CA GLU A 110 11.99 -15.69 6.88
C GLU A 110 13.08 -15.07 6.01
N VAL A 111 13.24 -15.56 4.77
CA VAL A 111 14.20 -15.01 3.80
C VAL A 111 13.88 -13.56 3.48
N THR A 112 12.63 -13.24 3.14
CA THR A 112 12.20 -11.88 2.83
C THR A 112 12.34 -10.94 4.03
N GLU A 113 12.06 -11.40 5.25
CA GLU A 113 12.27 -10.58 6.45
C GLU A 113 13.76 -10.29 6.68
N LYS A 114 14.64 -11.26 6.43
CA LYS A 114 16.09 -11.05 6.54
C LYS A 114 16.59 -10.02 5.52
N GLU A 115 16.18 -10.15 4.27
CA GLU A 115 16.51 -9.18 3.21
C GLU A 115 16.00 -7.78 3.56
N LYS A 116 14.77 -7.68 4.09
CA LYS A 116 14.22 -6.41 4.57
C LYS A 116 15.08 -5.79 5.67
N ARG A 117 15.50 -6.57 6.67
CA ARG A 117 16.38 -6.09 7.76
C ARG A 117 17.73 -5.60 7.21
N GLU A 118 18.31 -6.31 6.26
CA GLU A 118 19.56 -5.90 5.60
C GLU A 118 19.39 -4.58 4.85
N LYS A 119 18.30 -4.42 4.09
CA LYS A 119 17.98 -3.18 3.37
C LYS A 119 17.69 -2.01 4.29
N GLU A 120 17.03 -2.22 5.42
CA GLU A 120 16.82 -1.20 6.45
C GLU A 120 18.14 -0.74 7.08
N ALA A 121 19.08 -1.67 7.32
CA ALA A 121 20.41 -1.35 7.81
C ALA A 121 21.23 -0.55 6.77
N GLU A 122 21.23 -0.97 5.50
CA GLU A 122 21.86 -0.22 4.39
C GLU A 122 21.27 1.20 4.28
N ALA A 123 19.94 1.34 4.34
CA ALA A 123 19.28 2.64 4.28
C ALA A 123 19.66 3.55 5.45
N THR A 124 19.82 2.98 6.66
CA THR A 124 20.26 3.72 7.84
C THR A 124 21.70 4.18 7.71
N GLN A 125 22.60 3.31 7.22
CA GLN A 125 23.99 3.66 6.95
C GLN A 125 24.08 4.76 5.88
N LEU A 126 23.30 4.66 4.81
CA LEU A 126 23.30 5.65 3.74
C LEU A 126 22.80 7.01 4.22
N LYS A 127 21.74 7.05 5.05
CA LYS A 127 21.28 8.28 5.72
C LYS A 127 22.37 8.90 6.58
N GLU A 128 23.13 8.10 7.31
CA GLU A 128 24.23 8.58 8.13
C GLU A 128 25.36 9.20 7.31
N VAL A 129 25.71 8.58 6.18
CA VAL A 129 26.70 9.14 5.24
C VAL A 129 26.21 10.46 4.66
N PHE A 130 24.97 10.52 4.17
CA PHE A 130 24.40 11.76 3.64
C PHE A 130 24.37 12.88 4.70
N ARG A 131 24.00 12.57 5.94
CA ARG A 131 24.03 13.53 7.05
C ARG A 131 25.44 14.10 7.25
N LYS A 132 26.46 13.23 7.31
CA LYS A 132 27.85 13.65 7.48
C LYS A 132 28.35 14.54 6.34
N GLU A 133 27.99 14.22 5.09
CA GLU A 133 28.38 15.04 3.94
C GLU A 133 27.66 16.40 3.94
N LEU A 134 26.39 16.45 4.35
CA LEU A 134 25.69 17.73 4.54
C LEU A 134 26.33 18.58 5.63
N ASP A 135 26.70 17.99 6.76
CA ASP A 135 27.36 18.71 7.86
C ASP A 135 28.74 19.25 7.44
N LYS A 136 29.52 18.47 6.68
CA LYS A 136 30.81 18.90 6.11
C LYS A 136 30.63 20.07 5.15
N ALA A 137 29.73 19.95 4.18
CA ALA A 137 29.44 21.02 3.22
C ALA A 137 28.94 22.30 3.94
N GLY A 138 28.08 22.13 4.95
CA GLY A 138 27.64 23.22 5.81
C GLY A 138 28.79 23.91 6.55
N ALA A 139 29.73 23.15 7.10
CA ALA A 139 30.93 23.67 7.74
C ALA A 139 31.85 24.42 6.76
N GLU A 140 32.03 23.91 5.54
CA GLU A 140 32.81 24.56 4.48
C GLU A 140 32.19 25.88 4.02
N ILE A 141 30.85 25.92 3.88
CA ILE A 141 30.11 27.15 3.58
C ILE A 141 30.30 28.17 4.70
N ASN A 142 30.15 27.75 5.96
CA ASN A 142 30.33 28.64 7.11
C ASN A 142 31.76 29.18 7.19
N ARG A 143 32.77 28.34 6.92
CA ARG A 143 34.17 28.77 6.84
C ARG A 143 34.38 29.78 5.72
N SER A 144 33.84 29.52 4.53
CA SER A 144 33.92 30.43 3.39
C SER A 144 33.24 31.77 3.68
N ASN A 145 32.08 31.75 4.32
CA ASN A 145 31.36 32.95 4.74
C ASN A 145 32.16 33.76 5.78
N SER A 146 32.82 33.09 6.75
CA SER A 146 33.71 33.75 7.69
C SER A 146 34.87 34.45 6.97
N ILE A 147 35.52 33.77 6.02
CA ILE A 147 36.61 34.35 5.22
C ILE A 147 36.11 35.55 4.40
N ILE A 148 34.91 35.46 3.81
CA ILE A 148 34.31 36.57 3.06
C ILE A 148 34.01 37.75 3.98
N ALA A 149 33.52 37.50 5.20
CA ALA A 149 33.25 38.55 6.18
C ALA A 149 34.55 39.27 6.59
N ASP A 150 35.61 38.51 6.89
CA ASP A 150 36.93 39.05 7.23
C ASP A 150 37.51 39.86 6.06
N TYR A 151 37.40 39.33 4.83
CA TYR A 151 37.84 40.04 3.62
C TYR A 151 37.11 41.38 3.45
N LYS A 152 35.77 41.38 3.58
CA LYS A 152 34.96 42.61 3.51
C LYS A 152 35.35 43.61 4.62
N GLN A 153 35.62 43.12 5.82
CA GLN A 153 36.08 43.94 6.93
C GLN A 153 37.42 44.61 6.62
N ILE A 154 38.40 43.85 6.12
CA ILE A 154 39.70 44.38 5.71
C ILE A 154 39.54 45.42 4.60
N CYS A 155 38.73 45.14 3.58
CA CYS A 155 38.44 46.10 2.50
C CYS A 155 37.85 47.40 3.05
N SER A 156 36.86 47.31 3.94
CA SER A 156 36.27 48.49 4.58
C SER A 156 37.31 49.29 5.38
N GLN A 157 38.14 48.62 6.18
CA GLN A 157 39.21 49.25 6.97
C GLN A 157 40.23 49.96 6.08
N LEU A 158 40.67 49.33 4.99
CA LEU A 158 41.59 49.90 4.02
C LEU A 158 40.98 51.11 3.33
N ASN A 159 39.72 51.02 2.90
CA ASN A 159 39.02 52.12 2.24
C ASN A 159 38.92 53.34 3.16
N THR A 160 38.53 53.15 4.42
CA THR A 160 38.49 54.25 5.40
C THR A 160 39.88 54.84 5.67
N ARG A 161 40.94 54.01 5.68
CA ARG A 161 42.31 54.52 5.84
C ARG A 161 42.76 55.36 4.65
N ILE A 162 42.45 54.92 3.43
CA ILE A 162 42.74 55.65 2.20
C ILE A 162 41.97 56.96 2.17
N GLU A 163 40.68 56.96 2.50
CA GLU A 163 39.85 58.17 2.57
C GLU A 163 40.43 59.20 3.56
N ARG A 164 40.80 58.77 4.78
CA ARG A 164 41.44 59.67 5.77
C ARG A 164 42.76 60.25 5.28
N GLN A 165 43.59 59.44 4.61
CA GLN A 165 44.85 59.93 4.06
C GLN A 165 44.62 60.91 2.91
N HIS A 166 43.64 60.63 2.04
CA HIS A 166 43.27 61.51 0.94
C HIS A 166 42.75 62.85 1.48
N THR A 167 41.87 62.85 2.48
CA THR A 167 41.38 64.09 3.09
C THR A 167 42.51 64.88 3.74
N ALA A 168 43.39 64.24 4.53
CA ALA A 168 44.53 64.91 5.15
C ALA A 168 45.49 65.53 4.11
N ASN A 169 45.85 64.77 3.07
CA ASN A 169 46.71 65.27 2.00
C ASN A 169 46.05 66.42 1.22
N THR A 170 44.73 66.36 1.01
CA THR A 170 43.99 67.43 0.32
C THR A 170 43.95 68.71 1.17
N GLU A 171 43.78 68.59 2.48
CA GLU A 171 43.85 69.71 3.43
C GLU A 171 45.26 70.31 3.50
N GLU A 172 46.31 69.49 3.58
CA GLU A 172 47.70 69.96 3.52
C GLU A 172 48.01 70.67 2.19
N LEU A 173 47.56 70.11 1.06
CA LEU A 173 47.67 70.76 -0.24
C LEU A 173 46.90 72.08 -0.28
N ALA A 174 45.71 72.15 0.28
CA ALA A 174 44.93 73.39 0.35
C ALA A 174 45.64 74.46 1.20
N LEU A 175 46.26 74.08 2.33
CA LEU A 175 47.07 74.97 3.15
C LEU A 175 48.29 75.49 2.38
N ILE A 176 49.02 74.60 1.68
CA ILE A 176 50.15 74.99 0.84
C ILE A 176 49.69 75.94 -0.27
N LYS A 177 48.60 75.62 -0.96
CA LYS A 177 48.00 76.51 -1.97
C LYS A 177 47.68 77.88 -1.39
N SER A 178 47.02 77.96 -0.24
CA SER A 178 46.74 79.23 0.45
C SER A 178 48.02 80.02 0.72
N LYS A 179 49.05 79.37 1.27
CA LYS A 179 50.34 80.01 1.57
C LYS A 179 51.08 80.49 0.32
N VAL A 180 50.98 79.76 -0.79
CA VAL A 180 51.54 80.17 -2.10
C VAL A 180 50.79 81.39 -2.64
N MET A 181 49.46 81.42 -2.51
CA MET A 181 48.63 82.55 -2.95
C MET A 181 48.79 83.80 -2.08
N GLU A 182 49.13 83.65 -0.79
CA GLU A 182 49.49 84.75 0.12
C GLU A 182 50.82 85.45 -0.26
N CYS A 183 51.66 84.83 -1.11
CA CYS A 183 52.93 85.40 -1.55
C CYS A 183 52.78 86.24 -2.82
N GLU A 184 53.09 87.54 -2.73
CA GLU A 184 52.94 88.53 -3.80
C GLU A 184 53.71 88.21 -5.12
N LYS A 185 54.77 87.40 -5.05
CA LYS A 185 55.55 86.97 -6.22
C LYS A 185 55.08 85.64 -6.80
N CYS A 186 54.57 84.73 -5.97
CA CYS A 186 54.20 83.39 -6.39
C CYS A 186 52.75 83.30 -6.89
N CYS A 187 51.85 84.13 -6.38
CA CYS A 187 50.43 84.14 -6.76
C CYS A 187 50.17 84.47 -8.25
N LYS A 188 51.14 85.06 -8.94
CA LYS A 188 51.07 85.40 -10.37
C LYS A 188 51.58 84.29 -11.29
N LEU A 189 52.20 83.24 -10.74
CA LEU A 189 52.79 82.14 -11.50
C LEU A 189 51.91 80.88 -11.48
N PHE A 190 50.96 80.80 -10.56
CA PHE A 190 50.07 79.66 -10.35
C PHE A 190 48.61 80.08 -10.52
N SER A 191 47.84 79.26 -11.24
CA SER A 191 46.38 79.37 -11.33
C SER A 191 45.71 78.95 -10.01
N GLU A 192 44.44 79.33 -9.81
CA GLU A 192 43.62 78.90 -8.65
C GLU A 192 43.56 77.37 -8.48
N ASP A 193 43.68 76.63 -9.60
CA ASP A 193 43.70 75.17 -9.64
C ASP A 193 45.04 74.55 -9.20
N GLY A 194 46.10 75.36 -9.05
CA GLY A 194 47.45 74.94 -8.67
C GLY A 194 48.37 74.55 -9.84
N THR A 195 47.95 74.81 -11.08
CA THR A 195 48.76 74.62 -12.29
C THR A 195 49.62 75.86 -12.58
N LEU A 196 50.84 75.66 -13.07
CA LEU A 196 51.70 76.75 -13.53
C LEU A 196 51.07 77.40 -14.76
N GLN A 197 50.95 78.73 -14.76
CA GLN A 197 50.63 79.49 -15.97
C GLN A 197 51.88 79.51 -16.85
N GLN A 198 52.01 78.48 -17.69
CA GLN A 198 53.02 78.43 -18.73
C GLN A 198 52.39 78.95 -20.03
N ASP A 199 52.96 80.04 -20.57
CA ASP A 199 52.68 80.52 -21.91
C ASP A 199 52.93 79.40 -22.93
N ASP A 200 51.98 79.21 -23.83
CA ASP A 200 52.01 78.23 -24.92
C ASP A 200 53.28 78.40 -25.76
N SER A 201 54.27 77.53 -25.54
CA SER A 201 55.40 77.38 -26.45
C SER A 201 56.08 76.02 -26.32
N ARG A 202 55.85 75.21 -27.36
CA ARG A 202 56.58 74.03 -27.82
C ARG A 202 56.37 72.69 -27.09
N SER A 203 55.53 71.89 -27.75
CA SER A 203 55.72 70.47 -28.02
C SER A 203 57.20 70.03 -27.93
N LEU A 204 57.47 69.18 -26.96
CA LEU A 204 58.45 68.11 -27.05
C LEU A 204 57.76 66.83 -26.58
N ILE A 205 57.00 66.21 -27.48
CA ILE A 205 56.54 64.84 -27.30
C ILE A 205 57.80 63.97 -27.22
N ASN A 206 58.09 63.49 -26.01
CA ASN A 206 59.24 62.63 -25.73
C ASN A 206 59.01 61.28 -26.44
N PRO A 207 59.83 60.88 -27.44
CA PRO A 207 59.58 59.67 -28.24
C PRO A 207 59.60 58.36 -27.42
N SER A 208 60.21 58.37 -26.23
CA SER A 208 60.24 57.23 -25.30
C SER A 208 58.89 56.97 -24.62
N ALA A 209 58.17 58.03 -24.23
CA ALA A 209 56.86 57.93 -23.58
C ALA A 209 55.78 57.45 -24.56
N CYS A 210 55.92 57.79 -25.85
CA CYS A 210 55.02 57.30 -26.90
C CYS A 210 55.15 55.77 -27.07
N ARG A 211 56.39 55.25 -27.08
CA ARG A 211 56.65 53.82 -27.20
C ARG A 211 56.16 53.01 -25.99
N GLU A 212 56.38 53.50 -24.78
CA GLU A 212 55.90 52.81 -23.56
C GLU A 212 54.36 52.75 -23.52
N ARG A 213 53.69 53.83 -23.91
CA ARG A 213 52.23 53.87 -24.02
C ARG A 213 51.70 52.88 -25.06
N ASP A 214 52.35 52.79 -26.22
CA ASP A 214 51.97 51.84 -27.26
C ASP A 214 52.19 50.39 -26.78
N THR A 215 53.29 50.09 -26.07
CA THR A 215 53.52 48.76 -25.48
C THR A 215 52.52 48.38 -24.39
N LEU A 216 52.08 49.34 -23.57
CA LEU A 216 51.05 49.11 -22.56
C LEU A 216 49.68 48.89 -23.22
N GLN A 217 49.42 49.58 -24.33
CA GLN A 217 48.19 49.45 -25.09
C GLN A 217 48.11 48.07 -25.79
N ASP A 218 49.23 47.56 -26.30
CA ASP A 218 49.32 46.18 -26.82
C ASP A 218 49.12 45.14 -25.71
N GLN A 219 49.72 45.33 -24.53
CA GLN A 219 49.53 44.44 -23.38
C GLN A 219 48.08 44.41 -22.89
N ILE A 220 47.39 45.55 -22.86
CA ILE A 220 45.97 45.62 -22.53
C ILE A 220 45.17 44.82 -23.55
N GLN A 221 45.45 44.97 -24.84
CA GLN A 221 44.74 44.26 -25.90
C GLN A 221 44.96 42.73 -25.85
N ASP A 222 46.16 42.28 -25.45
CA ASP A 222 46.46 40.86 -25.24
C ASP A 222 45.67 40.28 -24.06
N VAL A 223 45.63 40.99 -22.93
CA VAL A 223 44.85 40.59 -21.73
C VAL A 223 43.35 40.58 -22.03
N GLU A 224 42.86 41.53 -22.83
CA GLU A 224 41.46 41.54 -23.29
C GLU A 224 41.12 40.32 -24.15
N ARG A 225 42.04 39.88 -25.01
CA ARG A 225 41.87 38.66 -25.82
C ARG A 225 41.86 37.40 -24.95
N GLU A 226 42.77 37.28 -23.98
CA GLU A 226 42.80 36.16 -23.03
C GLU A 226 41.53 36.09 -22.16
N LEU A 227 41.02 37.25 -21.73
CA LEU A 227 39.78 37.34 -20.98
C LEU A 227 38.58 36.88 -21.83
N ALA A 228 38.52 37.29 -23.11
CA ALA A 228 37.47 36.85 -24.02
C ALA A 228 37.52 35.33 -24.25
N GLN A 229 38.71 34.76 -24.44
CA GLN A 229 38.89 33.32 -24.61
C GLN A 229 38.46 32.54 -23.36
N THR A 230 38.84 33.00 -22.17
CA THR A 230 38.46 32.36 -20.89
C THR A 230 36.94 32.43 -20.67
N LYS A 231 36.29 33.55 -21.01
CA LYS A 231 34.84 33.69 -20.95
C LYS A 231 34.14 32.71 -21.89
N LEU A 232 34.65 32.54 -23.12
CA LEU A 232 34.15 31.54 -24.08
C LEU A 232 34.23 30.12 -23.52
N GLN A 233 35.39 29.71 -22.99
CA GLN A 233 35.57 28.39 -22.37
C GLN A 233 34.61 28.15 -21.20
N MET A 234 34.37 29.18 -20.37
CA MET A 234 33.41 29.09 -19.27
C MET A 234 31.97 28.87 -19.77
N VAL A 235 31.58 29.55 -20.85
CA VAL A 235 30.26 29.36 -21.48
C VAL A 235 30.13 27.97 -22.07
N GLU A 236 31.15 27.49 -22.79
CA GLU A 236 31.17 26.13 -23.36
C GLU A 236 31.07 25.04 -22.28
N ALA A 237 31.79 25.20 -21.17
CA ALA A 237 31.71 24.30 -20.03
C ALA A 237 30.31 24.29 -19.41
N LYS A 238 29.69 25.47 -19.22
CA LYS A 238 28.31 25.57 -18.72
C LYS A 238 27.30 24.92 -19.68
N CYS A 239 27.44 25.12 -20.99
CA CYS A 239 26.60 24.48 -22.01
C CYS A 239 26.75 22.95 -22.01
N ARG A 240 27.98 22.42 -21.86
CA ARG A 240 28.22 20.98 -21.73
C ARG A 240 27.53 20.39 -20.51
N ILE A 241 27.63 21.07 -19.37
CA ILE A 241 26.95 20.65 -18.13
C ILE A 241 25.43 20.67 -18.34
N GLN A 242 24.87 21.73 -18.93
CA GLN A 242 23.44 21.82 -19.22
C GLN A 242 22.94 20.72 -20.17
N ALA A 243 23.67 20.45 -21.26
CA ALA A 243 23.33 19.39 -22.20
C ALA A 243 23.37 18.00 -21.52
N SER A 244 24.37 17.76 -20.65
CA SER A 244 24.42 16.53 -19.87
C SER A 244 23.24 16.43 -18.89
N SER A 245 22.87 17.51 -18.20
CA SER A 245 21.73 17.51 -17.26
C SER A 245 20.37 17.36 -17.95
N SER A 246 20.22 17.86 -19.18
CA SER A 246 18.97 17.75 -19.94
C SER A 246 18.80 16.39 -20.63
N SER A 247 19.85 15.57 -20.70
CA SER A 247 19.81 14.21 -21.26
C SER A 247 19.40 13.15 -20.22
N TYR A 248 19.28 13.51 -18.94
CA TYR A 248 18.85 12.63 -17.84
C TYR A 248 17.37 12.84 -17.43
N TYR A 249 16.62 13.63 -18.20
CA TYR A 249 15.16 13.78 -18.12
C TYR A 249 14.53 13.43 -19.47
#